data_AF-A0A349JF95-F1
#
_entry.id   AF-A0A349JF95-F1
#
_cell.length_a   1.000
_cell.length_b   1.000
_cell.length_c   1.000
_cell.angle_alpha   90.00
_cell.angle_beta   90.00
_cell.angle_gamma   90.00
#
_symmetry.space_group_name_H-M   'P 1'
#
loop_
_entity.id
_entity.type
_entity.pdbx_description
1 polymer ?
#
loop_
_entity_poly.entity_id
_entity_poly.type
_entity_poly.pdbx_seq_one_letter_code
_entity_poly.pdbx_strand_id
1 'polypeptide(L)'
;YILVFRHLEQHPEHRIYPLFRYFDNWCQDENRHGDFFKALLRSQPQLWNSWKARLWARFFLLTVFATHTMTVLERSTFYDSIGIDPQEYNKQVIHHTNATAKGAFPSILDTHHPEFFPRLEQCAIANQKLAEISSNQRPAAIQFCQKLPWIAVIVWQLLRLYLLPSINAEASRTVIN
;
A
#
# COMPACT_ATOMS: atom_id res chain seq x y z
N TYR A 1 0.57 -2.56 11.82
CA TYR A 1 0.60 -2.90 13.26
C TYR A 1 1.33 -1.86 14.10
N ILE A 2 2.62 -1.60 13.87
CA ILE A 2 3.40 -0.70 14.74
C ILE A 2 2.84 0.71 14.88
N LEU A 3 2.32 1.32 13.80
CA LEU A 3 1.72 2.66 13.87
C LEU A 3 0.47 2.68 14.75
N VAL A 4 -0.42 1.70 14.59
CA VAL A 4 -1.61 1.55 15.44
C VAL A 4 -1.21 1.28 16.88
N PHE A 5 -0.22 0.42 17.12
CA PHE A 5 0.27 0.12 18.46
C PHE A 5 0.79 1.39 19.17
N ARG A 6 1.69 2.14 18.52
CA ARG A 6 2.25 3.39 19.06
C ARG A 6 1.18 4.46 19.31
N HIS A 7 0.22 4.59 18.40
CA HIS A 7 -0.92 5.49 18.61
C HIS A 7 -1.71 5.12 19.87
N LEU A 8 -2.03 3.82 20.04
CA LEU A 8 -2.77 3.33 21.20
C LEU A 8 -1.96 3.27 22.50
N GLU A 9 -0.63 3.38 22.45
CA GLU A 9 0.22 3.63 23.62
C GLU A 9 0.12 5.08 24.08
N GLN A 10 0.09 6.02 23.14
CA GLN A 10 -0.06 7.45 23.42
C GLN A 10 -1.49 7.84 23.79
N HIS A 11 -2.47 7.10 23.25
CA HIS A 11 -3.91 7.29 23.47
C HIS A 11 -4.57 6.02 24.02
N PRO A 12 -4.35 5.66 25.31
CA PRO A 12 -4.93 4.47 25.90
C PRO A 12 -6.47 4.45 25.88
N GLU A 13 -7.13 5.61 25.86
CA GLU A 13 -8.58 5.79 25.76
C GLU A 13 -9.17 5.19 24.47
N HIS A 14 -8.40 5.13 23.40
CA HIS A 14 -8.81 4.56 22.12
C HIS A 14 -8.57 3.04 22.04
N ARG A 15 -8.03 2.43 23.11
CA ARG A 15 -7.79 0.99 23.17
C ARG A 15 -9.06 0.23 23.53
N ILE A 16 -9.99 0.20 22.59
CA ILE A 16 -11.33 -0.39 22.74
C ILE A 16 -11.36 -1.93 22.79
N TYR A 17 -10.23 -2.61 22.51
CA TYR A 17 -10.17 -4.07 22.51
C TYR A 17 -8.81 -4.63 22.98
N PRO A 18 -8.77 -5.73 23.76
CA PRO A 18 -7.52 -6.29 24.30
C PRO A 18 -6.51 -6.76 23.25
N LEU A 19 -6.97 -7.13 22.05
CA LEU A 19 -6.13 -7.62 20.96
C LEU A 19 -4.99 -6.66 20.59
N PHE A 20 -5.21 -5.35 20.75
CA PHE A 20 -4.22 -4.34 20.41
C PHE A 20 -2.92 -4.46 21.21
N ARG A 21 -2.93 -5.14 22.37
CA ARG A 21 -1.71 -5.43 23.14
C ARG A 21 -0.76 -6.40 22.44
N TYR A 22 -1.27 -7.25 21.54
CA TYR A 22 -0.46 -8.22 20.80
C TYR A 22 0.18 -7.64 19.53
N PHE A 23 -0.17 -6.41 19.15
CA PHE A 23 0.30 -5.81 17.90
C PHE A 23 1.82 -5.61 17.86
N ASP A 24 2.46 -5.38 19.00
CA ASP A 24 3.92 -5.28 19.07
C ASP A 24 4.59 -6.62 18.74
N ASN A 25 4.14 -7.70 19.40
CA ASN A 25 4.63 -9.06 19.13
C ASN A 25 4.40 -9.47 17.67
N TRP A 26 3.21 -9.21 17.13
CA TRP A 26 2.93 -9.49 15.72
C TRP A 26 3.81 -8.67 14.78
N CYS A 27 4.11 -7.41 15.13
CA CYS A 27 5.04 -6.62 14.34
C CYS A 27 6.44 -7.25 14.30
N GLN A 28 6.91 -7.83 15.41
CA GLN A 28 8.19 -8.53 15.44
C GLN A 28 8.17 -9.78 14.56
N ASP A 29 7.08 -10.54 14.58
CA ASP A 29 6.93 -11.73 13.73
C ASP A 29 6.90 -11.36 12.24
N GLU A 30 6.17 -10.31 11.87
CA GLU A 30 6.14 -9.81 10.49
C GLU A 30 7.50 -9.27 10.02
N ASN A 31 8.26 -8.63 10.92
CA ASN A 31 9.63 -8.20 10.61
C ASN A 31 10.54 -9.41 10.31
N ARG A 32 10.43 -10.49 11.09
CA ARG A 32 11.19 -11.73 10.85
C ARG A 32 10.83 -12.37 9.51
N HIS A 33 9.54 -12.39 9.15
CA HIS A 33 9.11 -12.83 7.83
C HIS A 33 9.73 -11.96 6.72
N GLY A 34 9.71 -10.63 6.88
CA GLY A 34 10.32 -9.69 5.95
C GLY A 34 11.82 -9.92 5.74
N ASP A 35 12.56 -10.16 6.82
CA ASP A 35 14.01 -10.44 6.76
C ASP A 35 14.30 -11.74 6.01
N PHE A 36 13.50 -12.78 6.23
CA PHE A 36 13.61 -14.04 5.50
C PHE A 36 13.36 -13.85 4.00
N PHE A 37 12.28 -13.15 3.61
CA PHE A 37 11.99 -12.87 2.20
C PHE A 37 13.07 -12.02 1.55
N LYS A 38 13.63 -11.04 2.28
CA LYS A 38 14.76 -10.24 1.81
C LYS A 38 15.98 -11.12 1.53
N ALA A 39 16.35 -12.01 2.45
CA ALA A 39 17.45 -12.95 2.25
C ALA A 39 17.22 -13.86 1.02
N LEU A 40 16.00 -14.38 0.86
CA LEU A 40 15.61 -15.22 -0.27
C LEU A 40 15.66 -14.47 -1.61
N LEU A 41 15.18 -13.23 -1.66
CA LEU A 41 15.23 -12.42 -2.88
C LEU A 41 16.69 -12.09 -3.24
N ARG A 42 17.53 -11.85 -2.23
CA ARG A 42 18.95 -11.55 -2.43
C ARG A 42 19.78 -12.75 -2.86
N SER A 43 19.43 -13.97 -2.45
CA SER A 43 20.14 -15.18 -2.89
C SER A 43 19.98 -15.49 -4.37
N GLN A 44 19.02 -14.84 -5.06
CA GLN A 44 18.74 -15.06 -6.48
C GLN A 44 18.99 -13.77 -7.31
N PRO A 45 20.17 -13.60 -7.92
CA PRO A 45 20.53 -12.40 -8.68
C PRO A 45 19.54 -11.97 -9.76
N GLN A 46 18.86 -12.91 -10.41
CA GLN A 46 17.82 -12.61 -11.40
C GLN A 46 16.67 -11.74 -10.88
N LEU A 47 16.38 -11.82 -9.57
CA LEU A 47 15.29 -11.12 -8.90
C LEU A 47 15.62 -9.68 -8.51
N TRP A 48 16.88 -9.23 -8.67
CA TRP A 48 17.26 -7.84 -8.34
C TRP A 48 18.22 -7.19 -9.35
N ASN A 49 19.05 -7.95 -10.05
CA ASN A 49 20.08 -7.41 -10.96
C ASN A 49 19.59 -7.23 -12.41
N SER A 50 18.27 -7.15 -12.64
CA SER A 50 17.71 -7.03 -13.99
C SER A 50 16.72 -5.86 -14.11
N TRP A 51 16.59 -5.32 -15.32
CA TRP A 51 15.56 -4.30 -15.60
C TRP A 51 14.15 -4.87 -15.39
N LYS A 52 13.93 -6.16 -15.70
CA LYS A 52 12.67 -6.87 -15.45
C LYS A 52 12.34 -6.89 -13.97
N ALA A 53 13.31 -7.19 -13.11
CA ALA A 53 13.12 -7.17 -11.66
C ALA A 53 12.71 -5.79 -11.15
N ARG A 54 13.29 -4.71 -11.71
CA ARG A 54 12.90 -3.34 -11.36
C ARG A 54 11.45 -3.03 -11.74
N LEU A 55 11.00 -3.46 -12.91
CA LEU A 55 9.60 -3.28 -13.33
C LEU A 55 8.63 -4.09 -12.47
N TRP A 56 8.98 -5.34 -12.15
CA TRP A 56 8.18 -6.19 -11.27
C TRP A 56 8.07 -5.63 -9.85
N ALA A 57 9.18 -5.13 -9.29
CA ALA A 57 9.16 -4.47 -7.99
C ALA A 57 8.22 -3.26 -7.97
N ARG A 58 8.27 -2.42 -9.00
CA ARG A 58 7.37 -1.27 -9.15
C ARG A 58 5.91 -1.70 -9.24
N PHE A 59 5.61 -2.69 -10.07
CA PHE A 59 4.26 -3.22 -10.24
C PHE A 59 3.71 -3.79 -8.92
N PHE A 60 4.53 -4.59 -8.22
CA PHE A 60 4.17 -5.19 -6.95
C PHE A 60 3.87 -4.13 -5.89
N LEU A 61 4.79 -3.18 -5.68
CA LEU A 61 4.61 -2.10 -4.71
C LEU A 61 3.39 -1.25 -5.04
N LEU A 62 3.18 -0.92 -6.32
CA LEU A 62 2.02 -0.12 -6.73
C LEU A 62 0.71 -0.84 -6.42
N THR A 63 0.65 -2.15 -6.70
CA THR A 63 -0.53 -2.97 -6.42
C THR A 63 -0.80 -3.02 -4.92
N VAL A 64 0.24 -3.23 -4.09
CA VAL A 64 0.13 -3.22 -2.63
C VAL A 64 -0.37 -1.87 -2.12
N PHE A 65 0.17 -0.75 -2.60
CA PHE A 65 -0.24 0.58 -2.13
C PHE A 65 -1.64 0.98 -2.60
N ALA A 66 -2.02 0.58 -3.81
CA ALA A 66 -3.37 0.80 -4.33
C ALA A 66 -4.42 0.03 -3.52
N THR A 67 -4.21 -1.27 -3.31
CA THR A 67 -5.15 -2.09 -2.52
C THR A 67 -5.16 -1.68 -1.05
N HIS A 68 -4.02 -1.31 -0.48
CA HIS A 68 -3.94 -0.76 0.87
C HIS A 68 -4.77 0.53 1.01
N THR A 69 -4.59 1.48 0.10
CA THR A 69 -5.36 2.74 0.10
C THR A 69 -6.86 2.47 0.00
N MET A 70 -7.29 1.61 -0.93
CA MET A 70 -8.69 1.23 -1.06
C MET A 70 -9.24 0.62 0.24
N THR A 71 -8.50 -0.31 0.85
CA THR A 71 -8.93 -1.01 2.08
C THR A 71 -9.00 -0.07 3.27
N VAL A 72 -8.03 0.84 3.43
CA VAL A 72 -8.01 1.79 4.55
C VAL A 72 -9.19 2.75 4.45
N LEU A 73 -9.44 3.30 3.26
CA LEU A 73 -10.52 4.27 3.05
C LEU A 73 -11.91 3.62 3.06
N GLU A 74 -12.03 2.36 2.64
CA GLU A 74 -13.26 1.58 2.81
C GLU A 74 -13.58 1.32 4.28
N ARG A 75 -12.56 1.16 5.12
CA ARG A 75 -12.66 0.89 6.56
C ARG A 75 -12.42 2.13 7.42
N SER A 76 -12.70 3.33 6.92
CA SER A 76 -12.45 4.59 7.64
C SER A 76 -13.07 4.61 9.03
N THR A 77 -14.31 4.11 9.15
CA THR A 77 -15.05 4.04 10.43
C THR A 77 -14.33 3.28 11.53
N PHE A 78 -13.54 2.26 11.17
CA PHE A 78 -12.71 1.55 12.14
C PHE A 78 -11.58 2.43 12.67
N TYR A 79 -10.85 3.12 11.78
CA TYR A 79 -9.75 4.00 12.18
C TYR A 79 -10.26 5.19 13.00
N ASP A 80 -11.39 5.77 12.59
CA ASP A 80 -12.05 6.85 13.32
C ASP A 80 -12.42 6.41 14.76
N SER A 81 -12.89 5.15 14.93
CA SER A 81 -13.27 4.62 16.24
C SER A 81 -12.10 4.48 17.23
N ILE A 82 -10.87 4.42 16.71
CA ILE A 82 -9.63 4.34 17.50
C ILE A 82 -8.82 5.65 17.44
N GLY A 83 -9.43 6.76 17.04
CA GLY A 83 -8.80 8.09 17.05
C GLY A 83 -7.76 8.33 15.96
N ILE A 84 -7.77 7.53 14.89
CA ILE A 84 -6.79 7.60 13.81
C ILE A 84 -7.45 8.19 12.55
N ASP A 85 -6.86 9.26 12.00
CA ASP A 85 -7.23 9.74 10.67
C ASP A 85 -6.80 8.73 9.58
N PRO A 86 -7.73 8.18 8.80
CA PRO A 86 -7.42 7.11 7.85
C PRO A 86 -6.55 7.57 6.68
N GLN A 87 -6.64 8.84 6.27
CA GLN A 87 -5.85 9.38 5.16
C GLN A 87 -4.38 9.52 5.56
N GLU A 88 -4.14 10.12 6.72
CA GLU A 88 -2.81 10.30 7.28
C GLU A 88 -2.18 8.96 7.65
N TYR A 89 -2.97 8.05 8.22
CA TYR A 89 -2.53 6.68 8.47
C TYR A 89 -2.08 5.97 7.19
N ASN A 90 -2.88 6.04 6.12
CA ASN A 90 -2.53 5.45 4.82
C ASN A 90 -1.20 6.01 4.30
N LYS A 91 -1.00 7.34 4.36
CA LYS A 91 0.24 7.99 3.94
C LYS A 91 1.44 7.49 4.72
N GLN A 92 1.33 7.45 6.06
CA GLN A 92 2.41 6.98 6.92
C GLN A 92 2.76 5.51 6.64
N VAL A 93 1.75 4.63 6.54
CA VAL A 93 1.98 3.21 6.23
C VAL A 93 2.70 3.07 4.89
N ILE A 94 2.26 3.78 3.85
CA ILE A 94 2.88 3.70 2.53
C ILE A 94 4.32 4.23 2.56
N HIS A 95 4.58 5.37 3.21
CA HIS A 95 5.94 5.90 3.34
C HIS A 95 6.87 4.94 4.06
N HIS A 96 6.45 4.40 5.21
CA HIS A 96 7.26 3.44 5.97
C HIS A 96 7.48 2.14 5.20
N THR A 97 6.42 1.60 4.58
CA THR A 97 6.52 0.36 3.79
C THR A 97 7.45 0.55 2.60
N ASN A 98 7.34 1.67 1.89
CA ASN A 98 8.20 2.00 0.76
C ASN A 98 9.67 2.23 1.19
N ALA A 99 9.88 2.83 2.37
CA ALA A 99 11.22 2.98 2.94
C ALA A 99 11.86 1.62 3.29
N THR A 100 11.11 0.71 3.93
CA THR A 100 11.58 -0.65 4.23
C THR A 100 11.80 -1.47 2.95
N ALA A 101 10.92 -1.31 1.95
CA ALA A 101 11.02 -1.96 0.64
C ALA A 101 12.33 -1.63 -0.08
N LYS A 102 12.96 -0.47 0.20
CA LYS A 102 14.30 -0.14 -0.33
C LYS A 102 15.35 -1.16 0.05
N GLY A 103 15.18 -1.92 1.13
CA GLY A 103 16.11 -2.98 1.53
C GLY A 103 15.92 -4.30 0.77
N ALA A 104 14.72 -4.57 0.26
CA ALA A 104 14.40 -5.82 -0.43
C ALA A 104 14.45 -5.65 -1.96
N PHE A 105 13.75 -4.65 -2.50
CA PHE A 105 13.54 -4.52 -3.93
C PHE A 105 14.57 -3.63 -4.64
N PRO A 106 14.92 -3.91 -5.90
CA PRO A 106 15.90 -3.11 -6.66
C PRO A 106 15.40 -1.74 -7.09
N SER A 107 14.09 -1.49 -7.01
CA SER A 107 13.45 -0.23 -7.36
C SER A 107 12.21 -0.04 -6.49
N ILE A 108 11.95 1.20 -6.08
CA ILE A 108 10.80 1.59 -5.28
C ILE A 108 10.07 2.79 -5.92
N LEU A 109 8.84 3.05 -5.48
CA LEU A 109 8.04 4.16 -6.01
C LEU A 109 8.44 5.48 -5.34
N ASP A 110 8.28 6.60 -6.05
CA ASP A 110 8.45 7.92 -5.43
C ASP A 110 7.15 8.34 -4.72
N THR A 111 7.04 7.94 -3.46
CA THR A 111 5.89 8.25 -2.60
C THR A 111 5.80 9.73 -2.21
N HIS A 112 6.83 10.54 -2.43
CA HIS A 112 6.81 11.97 -2.12
C HIS A 112 6.40 12.82 -3.33
N HIS A 113 6.23 12.19 -4.50
CA HIS A 113 5.76 12.89 -5.68
C HIS A 113 4.36 13.48 -5.41
N PRO A 114 4.09 14.76 -5.76
CA PRO A 114 2.84 15.43 -5.40
C PRO A 114 1.60 14.76 -5.98
N GLU A 115 1.73 14.08 -7.11
CA GLU A 115 0.62 13.34 -7.72
C GLU A 115 0.39 11.94 -7.12
N PHE A 116 1.28 11.44 -6.26
CA PHE A 116 1.26 10.04 -5.84
C PHE A 116 -0.01 9.67 -5.08
N PHE A 117 -0.27 10.33 -3.94
CA PHE A 117 -1.45 10.07 -3.12
C PHE A 117 -2.76 10.51 -3.78
N PRO A 118 -2.86 11.71 -4.41
CA PRO A 118 -4.09 12.10 -5.09
C PRO A 118 -4.56 11.08 -6.13
N ARG A 119 -3.64 10.44 -6.87
CA ARG A 119 -4.00 9.40 -7.84
C ARG A 119 -4.48 8.11 -7.18
N LEU A 120 -3.87 7.70 -6.06
CA LEU A 120 -4.34 6.54 -5.28
C LEU A 120 -5.73 6.78 -4.68
N GLU A 121 -5.99 7.99 -4.19
CA GLU A 121 -7.30 8.41 -3.68
C GLU A 121 -8.37 8.36 -4.79
N GLN A 122 -8.05 8.81 -6.01
CA GLN A 122 -8.96 8.67 -7.15
C GLN A 122 -9.28 7.19 -7.46
N CYS A 123 -8.32 6.28 -7.31
CA CYS A 123 -8.59 4.85 -7.43
C CYS A 123 -9.56 4.35 -6.35
N ALA A 124 -9.41 4.82 -5.11
CA ALA A 124 -10.31 4.46 -4.01
C ALA A 124 -11.73 4.99 -4.22
N ILE A 125 -11.89 6.25 -4.67
CA ILE A 125 -13.18 6.85 -5.01
C ILE A 125 -13.85 6.05 -6.14
N ALA A 126 -13.11 5.73 -7.21
CA ALA A 126 -13.62 4.91 -8.30
C ALA A 126 -14.03 3.51 -7.83
N ASN A 127 -13.26 2.90 -6.91
CA ASN A 127 -13.58 1.60 -6.32
C ASN A 127 -14.88 1.64 -5.50
N GLN A 128 -15.11 2.70 -4.72
CA GLN A 128 -16.38 2.90 -4.01
C GLN A 128 -17.57 2.98 -4.98
N LYS A 129 -17.41 3.68 -6.12
CA LYS A 129 -18.45 3.73 -7.17
C LYS A 129 -18.72 2.36 -7.80
N LEU A 130 -17.69 1.54 -7.98
CA LEU A 130 -17.86 0.16 -8.43
C LEU A 130 -18.63 -0.69 -7.42
N ALA A 131 -18.40 -0.50 -6.12
CA ALA A 131 -19.13 -1.18 -5.06
C ALA A 131 -20.61 -0.75 -5.04
N GLU A 132 -20.89 0.56 -5.11
CA GLU A 132 -22.26 1.12 -5.20
C GLU A 132 -23.04 0.51 -6.39
N ILE A 133 -22.42 0.46 -7.58
CA ILE A 133 -23.05 -0.13 -8.77
C ILE A 133 -23.34 -1.62 -8.56
N SER A 134 -22.44 -2.34 -7.88
CA SER A 134 -22.58 -3.78 -7.60
C SER A 134 -23.72 -4.07 -6.62
N SER A 135 -23.98 -3.15 -5.68
CA SER A 135 -25.08 -3.29 -4.71
C SER A 135 -26.47 -2.96 -5.27
N ASN A 136 -26.55 -2.31 -6.43
CA ASN A 136 -27.83 -1.91 -7.01
C ASN A 136 -28.57 -3.10 -7.65
N GLN A 137 -29.90 -3.14 -7.54
CA GLN A 137 -30.76 -4.21 -8.08
C GLN A 137 -30.92 -4.24 -9.62
N ARG A 138 -29.98 -3.66 -10.36
CA ARG A 138 -30.03 -3.58 -11.84
C ARG A 138 -29.54 -4.90 -12.47
N PRO A 139 -29.99 -5.22 -13.71
CA PRO A 139 -29.46 -6.36 -14.47
C PRO A 139 -27.93 -6.31 -14.64
N ALA A 140 -27.29 -7.48 -14.64
CA ALA A 140 -25.83 -7.63 -14.69
C ALA A 140 -25.19 -6.93 -15.91
N ALA A 141 -25.83 -6.99 -17.08
CA ALA A 141 -25.33 -6.31 -18.29
C ALA A 141 -25.28 -4.78 -18.13
N ILE A 142 -26.29 -4.20 -17.49
CA ILE A 142 -26.35 -2.76 -17.23
C ILE A 142 -25.27 -2.38 -16.20
N GLN A 143 -25.16 -3.16 -15.12
CA GLN A 143 -24.10 -2.95 -14.12
C GLN A 143 -22.71 -3.01 -14.77
N PHE A 144 -22.47 -3.97 -15.67
CA PHE A 144 -21.20 -4.09 -16.38
C PHE A 144 -20.88 -2.82 -17.18
N CYS A 145 -21.81 -2.34 -18.00
CA CYS A 145 -21.63 -1.09 -18.76
C CYS A 145 -21.38 0.11 -17.83
N GLN A 146 -22.04 0.18 -16.68
CA GLN A 146 -21.83 1.25 -15.69
C GLN A 146 -20.48 1.18 -14.99
N LYS A 147 -19.90 -0.03 -14.84
CA LYS A 147 -18.59 -0.24 -14.20
C LYS A 147 -17.42 0.14 -15.11
N LEU A 148 -17.56 -0.05 -16.43
CA LEU A 148 -16.52 0.23 -17.41
C LEU A 148 -15.80 1.59 -17.24
N PRO A 149 -16.49 2.74 -17.11
CA PRO A 149 -15.81 4.03 -16.94
C PRO A 149 -14.97 4.09 -15.66
N TRP A 150 -15.44 3.52 -14.55
CA TRP A 150 -14.72 3.52 -13.28
C TRP A 150 -13.53 2.57 -13.28
N ILE A 151 -13.66 1.41 -13.95
CA ILE A 151 -12.51 0.51 -14.20
C ILE A 151 -11.46 1.24 -15.03
N ALA A 152 -11.88 1.96 -16.08
CA ALA A 152 -10.96 2.74 -16.91
C ALA A 152 -10.24 3.83 -16.10
N VAL A 153 -10.93 4.52 -15.17
CA VAL A 153 -10.31 5.47 -14.25
C VAL A 153 -9.23 4.80 -13.40
N ILE A 154 -9.52 3.67 -12.76
CA ILE A 154 -8.53 2.95 -11.93
C ILE A 154 -7.32 2.55 -12.77
N VAL A 155 -7.54 1.91 -13.92
CA VAL A 155 -6.45 1.49 -14.83
C VAL A 155 -5.62 2.68 -15.28
N TRP A 156 -6.25 3.80 -15.62
CA TRP A 156 -5.57 5.02 -16.05
C TRP A 156 -4.71 5.62 -14.93
N GLN A 157 -5.24 5.75 -13.72
CA GLN A 157 -4.49 6.31 -12.60
C GLN A 157 -3.32 5.41 -12.19
N LEU A 158 -3.52 4.09 -12.15
CA LEU A 158 -2.45 3.13 -11.88
C LEU A 158 -1.38 3.15 -12.97
N LEU A 159 -1.77 3.26 -14.24
CA LEU A 159 -0.81 3.40 -15.34
C LEU A 159 0.02 4.67 -15.20
N ARG A 160 -0.61 5.81 -14.87
CA ARG A 160 0.08 7.08 -14.62
C ARG A 160 1.09 6.96 -13.48
N LEU A 161 0.68 6.36 -12.36
CA LEU A 161 1.56 6.09 -11.22
C LEU A 161 2.71 5.13 -11.59
N TYR A 162 2.41 4.09 -12.36
CA TYR A 162 3.40 3.14 -12.84
C TYR A 162 4.41 3.76 -13.80
N LEU A 163 4.09 4.87 -14.47
CA LEU A 163 5.00 5.57 -15.37
C LEU A 163 5.77 6.71 -14.71
N LEU A 164 5.47 7.08 -13.46
CA LEU A 164 6.24 8.07 -12.71
C LEU A 164 7.71 7.62 -12.55
N PRO A 165 8.67 8.55 -12.40
CA PRO A 165 10.04 8.19 -12.06
C PRO A 165 10.11 7.31 -10.80
N SER A 166 10.84 6.18 -10.87
CA SER A 166 11.14 5.38 -9.67
C SER A 166 12.48 5.75 -9.10
N ILE A 167 12.65 5.46 -7.82
CA ILE A 167 13.93 5.59 -7.14
C ILE A 167 14.68 4.26 -7.27
N ASN A 168 15.91 4.32 -7.79
CA ASN A 168 16.80 3.16 -7.88
C ASN A 168 17.34 2.82 -6.49
N ALA A 169 16.74 1.81 -5.86
CA ALA A 169 17.12 1.41 -4.51
C ALA A 169 18.51 0.79 -4.43
N GLU A 170 18.98 0.10 -5.49
CA GLU A 170 20.34 -0.48 -5.49
C GLU A 170 21.43 0.59 -5.46
N ALA A 171 21.21 1.75 -6.11
CA ALA A 171 22.17 2.84 -6.09
C ALA A 171 22.37 3.43 -4.69
N SER A 172 21.32 3.44 -3.86
CA SER A 172 21.37 3.92 -2.48
C SER A 172 21.96 2.91 -1.48
N ARG A 173 22.36 1.71 -1.93
CA ARG A 173 22.82 0.62 -1.05
C ARG A 173 24.35 0.47 -0.93
N THR A 174 25.14 1.32 -1.57
CA THR A 174 26.61 1.38 -1.35
C THR A 174 26.89 2.04 0.01
N VAL A 175 27.68 1.52 0.97
CA VAL A 175 28.77 0.53 0.98
C VAL A 175 28.78 -0.15 2.37
N ILE A 176 28.72 -1.48 2.44
CA ILE A 176 29.45 -2.22 3.48
C ILE A 176 30.36 -3.17 2.71
N ASN A 177 31.60 -2.73 2.52
CA ASN A 177 32.71 -3.61 2.17
C ASN A 177 33.14 -4.35 3.44
#